data_AF-A0AAX1MET5-F1
#
_entry.id   AF-A0AAX1MET5-F1
#
_cell.length_a   1.000
_cell.length_b   1.000
_cell.length_c   1.000
_cell.angle_alpha   90.00
_cell.angle_beta   90.00
_cell.angle_gamma   90.00
#
_symmetry.space_group_name_H-M   'P 1'
#
loop_
_entity.id
_entity.type
_entity.pdbx_description
1 polymer ?
#
loop_
_entity_poly.entity_id
_entity_poly.type
_entity_poly.pdbx_seq_one_letter_code
_entity_poly.pdbx_strand_id
1 'polypeptide(L)'
;MMLDWQKWKYENRYKIQHIVGYEEKFVDEILSQIPEITPNDVVAQFPFKDSNAGNRYIDFMIINETKGYKLPIELDGYAKINNKGYEKFNDFLERQNDLIQQFGIVLRYTNKKAFNQQQRVISEIRQALKAQANRQITDASKQKQIQSLIQEYEAKIAEYERLRVKDSQDQSVDITGELGQVRSGLNTFKQNHMKELERVRKELTDIKVQQNEQLGSVKKEIRKYVLMGAGVMASIVLGAVVYVQSKTTTPNNEILALQSSDGFSEQENDLSAHRPAQNYIEASQSSQYVGEHKVVCGQVAQYKKFSKGVYLNFDRPYPNPTFTVVIWNNNSDVSQQLQNVENNTLCVKGMIEEYKGKPQMIVGSLEQII
;
A
#
# COMPACT_ATOMS: atom_id res chain seq x y z
N MET A 1 -15.74 16.96 11.19
CA MET A 1 -15.63 15.53 11.57
C MET A 1 -16.72 14.67 10.94
N MET A 2 -18.01 14.74 11.32
CA MET A 2 -19.02 13.82 10.75
C MET A 2 -19.36 14.11 9.28
N LEU A 3 -19.36 15.38 8.84
CA LEU A 3 -19.54 15.72 7.41
C LEU A 3 -18.39 15.24 6.51
N ASP A 4 -17.16 15.21 7.03
CA ASP A 4 -15.98 14.84 6.25
C ASP A 4 -15.96 13.33 5.95
N TRP A 5 -16.38 12.49 6.91
CA TRP A 5 -16.53 11.06 6.70
C TRP A 5 -17.70 10.71 5.77
N GLN A 6 -18.81 11.44 5.82
CA GLN A 6 -19.91 11.23 4.87
C GLN A 6 -19.48 11.58 3.44
N LYS A 7 -18.74 12.69 3.26
CA LYS A 7 -18.15 13.05 1.97
C LYS A 7 -17.18 11.97 1.49
N TRP A 8 -16.28 11.50 2.35
CA TRP A 8 -15.33 10.43 2.01
C TRP A 8 -16.05 9.15 1.58
N LYS A 9 -17.11 8.75 2.29
CA LYS A 9 -17.91 7.58 1.90
C LYS A 9 -18.60 7.78 0.56
N TYR A 10 -19.15 8.97 0.31
CA TYR A 10 -19.76 9.28 -0.98
C TYR A 10 -18.73 9.16 -2.11
N GLU A 11 -17.54 9.73 -1.94
CA GLU A 11 -16.47 9.69 -2.93
C GLU A 11 -15.92 8.27 -3.14
N ASN A 12 -15.83 7.46 -2.08
CA ASN A 12 -15.30 6.10 -2.12
C ASN A 12 -16.39 5.03 -2.30
N ARG A 13 -17.65 5.40 -2.50
CA ARG A 13 -18.81 4.48 -2.53
C ARG A 13 -18.61 3.30 -3.47
N TYR A 14 -18.00 3.50 -4.63
CA TYR A 14 -17.77 2.43 -5.61
C TYR A 14 -16.71 1.41 -5.16
N LYS A 15 -15.83 1.78 -4.22
CA LYS A 15 -14.79 0.92 -3.63
C LYS A 15 -15.30 0.12 -2.43
N ILE A 16 -16.28 0.67 -1.71
CA ILE A 16 -16.79 0.10 -0.45
C ILE A 16 -18.22 -0.47 -0.55
N GLN A 17 -18.89 -0.28 -1.71
CA GLN A 17 -20.22 -0.85 -1.96
C GLN A 17 -20.11 -2.37 -2.19
N HIS A 18 -20.23 -3.11 -1.10
CA HIS A 18 -20.55 -4.54 -1.14
C HIS A 18 -22.01 -4.79 -0.75
N ILE A 19 -22.59 -5.87 -1.27
CA ILE A 19 -23.99 -6.31 -1.03
C ILE A 19 -24.37 -6.37 0.46
N VAL A 20 -23.39 -6.49 1.36
CA VAL A 20 -23.60 -6.66 2.81
C VAL A 20 -23.18 -5.42 3.63
N GLY A 21 -22.61 -4.37 3.02
CA GLY A 21 -22.35 -3.08 3.67
C GLY A 21 -21.34 -3.06 4.82
N TYR A 22 -20.54 -4.11 5.02
CA TYR A 22 -19.60 -4.20 6.15
C TYR A 22 -18.50 -3.15 6.12
N GLU A 23 -17.98 -2.82 4.93
CA GLU A 23 -16.93 -1.80 4.78
C GLU A 23 -17.47 -0.40 5.11
N GLU A 24 -18.66 -0.04 4.61
CA GLU A 24 -19.34 1.21 4.98
C GLU A 24 -19.58 1.29 6.49
N LYS A 25 -20.10 0.22 7.08
CA LYS A 25 -20.33 0.13 8.52
C LYS A 25 -19.04 0.24 9.34
N PHE A 26 -17.94 -0.33 8.86
CA PHE A 26 -16.64 -0.23 9.50
C PHE A 26 -16.11 1.21 9.49
N VAL A 27 -16.34 1.96 8.41
CA VAL A 27 -16.01 3.38 8.36
C VAL A 27 -16.81 4.16 9.39
N ASP A 28 -18.13 3.95 9.44
CA ASP A 28 -19.03 4.68 10.34
C ASP A 28 -18.78 4.36 11.81
N GLU A 29 -18.61 3.09 12.17
CA GLU A 29 -18.59 2.66 13.58
C GLU A 29 -17.19 2.54 14.16
N ILE A 30 -16.15 2.40 13.33
CA ILE A 30 -14.77 2.18 13.78
C ILE A 30 -13.87 3.33 13.34
N LEU A 31 -13.64 3.52 12.04
CA LEU A 31 -12.64 4.47 11.55
C LEU A 31 -12.99 5.92 11.92
N SER A 32 -14.27 6.29 11.82
CA SER A 32 -14.72 7.64 12.18
C SER A 32 -14.59 7.97 13.67
N GLN A 33 -14.44 6.94 14.52
CA GLN A 33 -14.32 7.06 15.97
C GLN A 33 -12.86 7.17 16.44
N ILE A 34 -11.88 7.11 15.53
CA ILE A 34 -10.46 7.19 15.85
C ILE A 34 -10.01 8.66 15.72
N PRO A 35 -9.70 9.36 16.83
CA PRO A 35 -9.35 10.78 16.79
C PRO A 35 -7.99 11.07 16.14
N GLU A 36 -7.10 10.08 16.05
CA GLU A 36 -5.77 10.23 15.45
C GLU A 36 -5.80 10.35 13.92
N ILE A 37 -6.89 9.92 13.28
CA ILE A 37 -7.03 9.89 11.82
C ILE A 37 -8.14 10.80 11.33
N THR A 38 -8.01 11.22 10.09
CA THR A 38 -8.98 11.96 9.32
C THR A 38 -9.29 11.19 8.04
N PRO A 39 -10.35 11.53 7.29
CA PRO A 39 -10.65 10.83 6.04
C PRO A 39 -9.50 10.87 5.02
N ASN A 40 -8.68 11.93 5.02
CA ASN A 40 -7.51 12.05 4.14
C ASN A 40 -6.40 11.04 4.46
N ASP A 41 -6.42 10.47 5.68
CA ASP A 41 -5.46 9.45 6.08
C ASP A 41 -5.90 8.04 5.66
N VAL A 42 -7.10 7.87 5.09
CA VAL A 42 -7.69 6.56 4.79
C VAL A 42 -7.91 6.38 3.29
N VAL A 43 -7.38 5.28 2.77
CA VAL A 43 -7.58 4.84 1.38
C VAL A 43 -8.32 3.51 1.38
N ALA A 44 -9.48 3.46 0.74
CA ALA A 44 -10.20 2.20 0.49
C ALA A 44 -9.60 1.45 -0.71
N GLN A 45 -9.67 0.12 -0.68
CA GLN A 45 -9.20 -0.77 -1.75
C GLN A 45 -7.79 -0.38 -2.22
N PHE A 46 -6.85 -0.31 -1.28
CA PHE A 46 -5.49 0.13 -1.55
C PHE A 46 -4.77 -0.91 -2.41
N PRO A 47 -4.34 -0.57 -3.64
CA PRO A 47 -3.69 -1.52 -4.53
C PRO A 47 -2.25 -1.79 -4.10
N PHE A 48 -1.82 -3.04 -4.19
CA PHE A 48 -0.43 -3.43 -4.09
C PHE A 48 -0.13 -4.59 -5.05
N LYS A 49 1.15 -4.80 -5.32
CA LYS A 49 1.62 -5.92 -6.15
C LYS A 49 2.03 -7.07 -5.24
N ASP A 50 1.50 -8.25 -5.49
CA ASP A 50 2.01 -9.47 -4.84
C ASP A 50 3.42 -9.83 -5.35
N SER A 51 4.05 -10.82 -4.73
CA SER A 51 5.38 -11.31 -5.13
C SER A 51 5.46 -11.84 -6.57
N ASN A 52 4.31 -12.17 -7.17
CA ASN A 52 4.15 -12.62 -8.56
C ASN A 52 3.71 -11.49 -9.51
N ALA A 53 3.84 -10.21 -9.10
CA ALA A 53 3.40 -9.01 -9.83
C ALA A 53 1.90 -8.93 -10.13
N GLY A 54 1.10 -9.79 -9.50
CA GLY A 54 -0.35 -9.77 -9.55
C GLY A 54 -0.93 -8.58 -8.76
N ASN A 55 -2.10 -8.11 -9.21
CA ASN A 55 -2.82 -7.04 -8.52
C ASN A 55 -3.54 -7.59 -7.29
N ARG A 56 -3.29 -7.00 -6.12
CA ARG A 56 -4.00 -7.27 -4.86
C ARG A 56 -4.48 -5.96 -4.25
N TYR A 57 -5.50 -6.05 -3.39
CA TYR A 57 -6.15 -4.88 -2.79
C TYR A 57 -6.37 -5.10 -1.31
N ILE A 58 -6.02 -4.11 -0.50
CA ILE A 58 -6.27 -4.06 0.95
C ILE A 58 -7.55 -3.28 1.18
N ASP A 59 -8.48 -3.81 1.98
CA ASP A 59 -9.79 -3.19 2.18
C ASP A 59 -9.68 -1.73 2.66
N PHE A 60 -8.83 -1.47 3.67
CA PHE A 60 -8.47 -0.11 4.10
C PHE A 60 -6.98 0.03 4.39
N MET A 61 -6.38 1.11 3.93
CA MET A 61 -5.04 1.54 4.30
C MET A 61 -5.12 2.87 5.06
N ILE A 62 -4.59 2.91 6.28
CA ILE A 62 -4.32 4.17 6.97
C ILE A 62 -2.89 4.60 6.64
N ILE A 63 -2.72 5.67 5.87
CA ILE A 63 -1.42 6.14 5.40
C ILE A 63 -1.29 7.65 5.58
N ASN A 64 -0.21 8.07 6.24
CA ASN A 64 0.16 9.46 6.39
C ASN A 64 1.65 9.56 6.75
N GLU A 65 2.46 10.08 5.83
CA GLU A 65 3.91 10.18 5.99
C GLU A 65 4.32 11.08 7.17
N THR A 66 3.64 12.22 7.33
CA THR A 66 3.94 13.19 8.40
C THR A 66 3.64 12.62 9.79
N LYS A 67 2.59 11.80 9.91
CA LYS A 67 2.22 11.10 11.15
C LYS A 67 2.97 9.77 11.33
N GLY A 68 3.69 9.32 10.30
CA GLY A 68 4.39 8.03 10.28
C GLY A 68 3.46 6.81 10.16
N TYR A 69 2.25 6.98 9.64
CA TYR A 69 1.27 5.90 9.49
C TYR A 69 1.43 5.16 8.16
N LYS A 70 1.38 3.83 8.23
CA LYS A 70 1.31 2.91 7.08
C LYS A 70 0.70 1.60 7.55
N LEU A 71 -0.60 1.60 7.83
CA LEU A 71 -1.32 0.52 8.51
C LEU A 71 -2.41 -0.09 7.60
N PRO A 72 -2.13 -1.26 7.00
CA PRO A 72 -3.13 -2.11 6.37
C PRO A 72 -4.18 -2.66 7.35
N ILE A 73 -5.44 -2.65 6.94
CA ILE A 73 -6.57 -3.24 7.64
C ILE A 73 -7.41 -4.07 6.66
N GLU A 74 -7.66 -5.34 7.01
CA GLU A 74 -8.54 -6.23 6.23
C GLU A 74 -9.75 -6.70 7.03
N LEU A 75 -10.90 -6.74 6.35
CA LEU A 75 -12.16 -7.26 6.86
C LEU A 75 -12.41 -8.66 6.29
N ASP A 76 -12.06 -9.65 7.10
CA ASP A 76 -12.15 -11.06 6.74
C ASP A 76 -13.55 -11.62 7.03
N GLY A 77 -14.36 -11.77 5.98
CA GLY A 77 -15.61 -12.52 6.05
C GLY A 77 -15.35 -14.01 6.37
N TYR A 78 -16.04 -14.55 7.39
CA TYR A 78 -15.94 -15.97 7.82
C TYR A 78 -16.09 -16.98 6.65
N ALA A 79 -16.86 -16.62 5.62
CA ALA A 79 -17.09 -17.43 4.43
C ALA A 79 -15.88 -17.54 3.46
N LYS A 80 -14.87 -16.66 3.55
CA LYS A 80 -13.65 -16.77 2.71
C LYS A 80 -12.77 -17.96 3.14
N ILE A 81 -12.88 -18.41 4.39
CA ILE A 81 -11.97 -19.41 4.98
C ILE A 81 -12.60 -20.81 4.99
N ASN A 82 -13.93 -20.91 5.06
CA ASN A 82 -14.59 -22.20 5.29
C ASN A 82 -15.07 -22.94 4.03
N ASN A 83 -14.87 -22.43 2.80
CA ASN A 83 -15.64 -22.96 1.67
C ASN A 83 -14.97 -23.03 0.28
N LYS A 84 -13.63 -23.03 0.17
CA LYS A 84 -13.01 -22.87 -1.16
C LYS A 84 -11.78 -23.72 -1.50
N GLY A 85 -11.52 -24.80 -0.78
CA GLY A 85 -10.47 -25.78 -1.12
C GLY A 85 -9.03 -25.28 -0.90
N TYR A 86 -8.07 -26.19 -1.07
CA TYR A 86 -6.65 -26.03 -0.70
C TYR A 86 -5.90 -24.92 -1.44
N GLU A 87 -6.13 -24.76 -2.74
CA GLU A 87 -5.53 -23.69 -3.57
C GLU A 87 -5.79 -22.28 -3.01
N LYS A 88 -7.00 -22.02 -2.49
CA LYS A 88 -7.34 -20.70 -1.94
C LYS A 88 -6.80 -20.48 -0.54
N PHE A 89 -6.43 -21.54 0.15
CA PHE A 89 -5.71 -21.44 1.41
C PHE A 89 -4.23 -21.09 1.17
N ASN A 90 -3.59 -21.69 0.16
CA ASN A 90 -2.23 -21.34 -0.22
C ASN A 90 -2.11 -19.91 -0.77
N ASP A 91 -2.99 -19.49 -1.70
CA ASP A 91 -3.04 -18.10 -2.18
C ASP A 91 -3.27 -17.10 -1.02
N PHE A 92 -4.08 -17.48 -0.04
CA PHE A 92 -4.24 -16.69 1.17
C PHE A 92 -2.94 -16.58 1.98
N LEU A 93 -2.21 -17.69 2.21
CA LEU A 93 -0.93 -17.66 2.92
C LEU A 93 0.16 -16.86 2.18
N GLU A 94 0.21 -16.95 0.85
CA GLU A 94 1.13 -16.15 0.03
C GLU A 94 0.81 -14.67 0.13
N ARG A 95 -0.48 -14.31 0.03
CA ARG A 95 -0.95 -12.94 0.27
C ARG A 95 -0.55 -12.43 1.66
N GLN A 96 -0.56 -13.28 2.68
CA GLN A 96 -0.11 -12.88 4.03
C GLN A 96 1.37 -12.54 4.07
N ASN A 97 2.22 -13.33 3.41
CA ASN A 97 3.65 -13.04 3.32
C ASN A 97 3.88 -11.69 2.66
N ASP A 98 3.24 -11.45 1.51
CA ASP A 98 3.45 -10.22 0.75
C ASP A 98 3.02 -8.97 1.53
N LEU A 99 1.89 -9.04 2.23
CA LEU A 99 1.40 -7.94 3.06
C LEU A 99 2.35 -7.62 4.22
N ILE A 100 2.85 -8.64 4.91
CA ILE A 100 3.77 -8.45 6.04
C ILE A 100 5.13 -7.96 5.55
N GLN A 101 5.65 -8.48 4.45
CA GLN A 101 6.92 -8.04 3.87
C GLN A 101 6.86 -6.57 3.43
N GLN A 102 5.76 -6.15 2.81
CA GLN A 102 5.65 -4.80 2.26
C GLN A 102 5.23 -3.73 3.28
N PHE A 103 4.46 -4.12 4.30
CA PHE A 103 3.81 -3.17 5.21
C PHE A 103 4.10 -3.42 6.69
N GLY A 104 4.69 -4.57 7.04
CA GLY A 104 5.00 -4.95 8.42
C GLY A 104 3.76 -5.39 9.19
N ILE A 105 3.12 -4.46 9.89
CA ILE A 105 1.94 -4.75 10.72
C ILE A 105 0.69 -4.70 9.85
N VAL A 106 -0.10 -5.77 9.88
CA VAL A 106 -1.40 -5.86 9.19
C VAL A 106 -2.45 -6.20 10.23
N LEU A 107 -3.52 -5.40 10.33
CA LEU A 107 -4.63 -5.70 11.23
C LEU A 107 -5.76 -6.40 10.46
N ARG A 108 -6.33 -7.44 11.05
CA ARG A 108 -7.38 -8.25 10.43
C ARG A 108 -8.53 -8.43 11.39
N TYR A 109 -9.74 -8.21 10.89
CA TYR A 109 -10.96 -8.30 11.69
C TYR A 109 -11.99 -9.16 10.98
N THR A 110 -12.53 -10.15 11.69
CA THR A 110 -13.79 -10.74 11.24
C THR A 110 -14.90 -9.72 11.42
N ASN A 111 -15.91 -9.74 10.54
CA ASN A 111 -17.09 -8.89 10.69
C ASN A 111 -17.70 -9.01 12.11
N LYS A 112 -17.74 -10.24 12.66
CA LYS A 112 -18.22 -10.48 14.03
C LYS A 112 -17.38 -9.75 15.07
N LYS A 113 -16.05 -9.81 15.01
CA LYS A 113 -15.17 -9.09 15.95
C LYS A 113 -15.30 -7.58 15.78
N ALA A 114 -15.27 -7.10 14.53
CA ALA A 114 -15.39 -5.69 14.19
C ALA A 114 -16.60 -5.03 14.87
N PHE A 115 -17.79 -5.66 14.75
CA PHE A 115 -19.02 -5.03 15.21
C PHE A 115 -19.44 -5.45 16.63
N ASN A 116 -19.03 -6.61 17.14
CA ASN A 116 -19.37 -7.02 18.52
C ASN A 116 -18.35 -6.52 19.56
N GLN A 117 -17.15 -6.11 19.12
CA GLN A 117 -16.06 -5.67 20.00
C GLN A 117 -15.46 -4.34 19.50
N GLN A 118 -16.30 -3.42 19.05
CA GLN A 118 -15.90 -2.15 18.42
C GLN A 118 -14.83 -1.40 19.22
N GLN A 119 -15.02 -1.22 20.53
CA GLN A 119 -14.07 -0.51 21.39
C GLN A 119 -12.69 -1.19 21.46
N ARG A 120 -12.67 -2.52 21.45
CA ARG A 120 -11.43 -3.28 21.41
C ARG A 120 -10.72 -3.09 20.06
N VAL A 121 -11.47 -3.13 18.96
CA VAL A 121 -10.94 -2.92 17.61
C VAL A 121 -10.38 -1.50 17.45
N ILE A 122 -11.12 -0.48 17.89
CA ILE A 122 -10.65 0.91 17.92
C ILE A 122 -9.35 1.02 18.73
N SER A 123 -9.30 0.41 19.92
CA SER A 123 -8.10 0.42 20.77
C SER A 123 -6.91 -0.26 20.09
N GLU A 124 -7.11 -1.41 19.44
CA GLU A 124 -6.07 -2.13 18.70
C GLU A 124 -5.50 -1.28 17.54
N ILE A 125 -6.35 -0.62 16.76
CA ILE A 125 -5.91 0.29 15.68
C ILE A 125 -5.12 1.47 16.24
N ARG A 126 -5.64 2.13 17.27
CA ARG A 126 -4.97 3.28 17.92
C ARG A 126 -3.59 2.90 18.48
N GLN A 127 -3.48 1.72 19.09
CA GLN A 127 -2.19 1.21 19.58
C GLN A 127 -1.21 0.97 18.44
N ALA A 128 -1.65 0.40 17.32
CA ALA A 128 -0.81 0.19 16.15
C ALA A 128 -0.33 1.52 15.54
N LEU A 129 -1.22 2.50 15.38
CA LEU A 129 -0.88 3.83 14.88
C LEU A 129 0.11 4.55 15.82
N LYS A 130 -0.09 4.46 17.13
CA LYS A 130 0.85 5.03 18.11
C LYS A 130 2.23 4.37 18.04
N ALA A 131 2.28 3.05 17.89
CA ALA A 131 3.54 2.34 17.73
C ALA A 131 4.27 2.75 16.44
N GLN A 132 3.53 2.92 15.33
CA GLN A 132 4.06 3.42 14.05
C GLN A 132 4.61 4.85 14.17
N ALA A 133 3.81 5.79 14.69
CA ALA A 133 4.20 7.19 14.86
C ALA A 133 5.44 7.36 15.73
N ASN A 134 5.54 6.60 16.83
CA ASN A 134 6.67 6.71 17.74
C ASN A 134 7.94 6.02 17.21
N ARG A 135 7.90 5.39 16.02
CA ARG A 135 8.94 4.46 15.52
C ARG A 135 9.30 3.38 16.55
N GLN A 136 8.36 3.10 17.46
CA GLN A 136 8.50 2.17 18.59
C GLN A 136 8.03 0.77 18.23
N ILE A 137 7.74 0.51 16.95
CA ILE A 137 7.67 -0.86 16.46
C ILE A 137 9.09 -1.44 16.51
N THR A 138 9.45 -1.91 17.70
CA THR A 138 10.63 -2.73 17.90
C THR A 138 10.44 -4.03 17.14
N ASP A 139 11.52 -4.62 16.65
CA ASP A 139 11.43 -5.92 15.99
C ASP A 139 10.86 -7.00 16.93
N ALA A 140 11.03 -6.85 18.24
CA ALA A 140 10.37 -7.69 19.25
C ALA A 140 8.83 -7.57 19.24
N SER A 141 8.28 -6.38 19.00
CA SER A 141 6.83 -6.18 18.89
C SER A 141 6.25 -6.76 17.59
N LYS A 142 6.97 -6.61 16.46
CA LYS A 142 6.64 -7.30 15.19
C LYS A 142 6.67 -8.82 15.39
N GLN A 143 7.73 -9.33 16.02
CA GLN A 143 7.90 -10.75 16.36
C GLN A 143 6.72 -11.29 17.16
N LYS A 144 6.27 -10.54 18.18
CA LYS A 144 5.14 -10.97 19.02
C LYS A 144 3.83 -11.02 18.23
N GLN A 145 3.57 -10.04 17.36
CA GLN A 145 2.37 -10.04 16.51
C GLN A 145 2.38 -11.17 15.49
N ILE A 146 3.51 -11.41 14.82
CA ILE A 146 3.61 -12.52 13.86
C ILE A 146 3.51 -13.86 14.57
N GLN A 147 4.11 -14.02 15.75
CA GLN A 147 3.95 -15.22 16.56
C GLN A 147 2.48 -15.47 16.97
N SER A 148 1.75 -14.40 17.33
CA SER A 148 0.31 -14.48 17.65
C SER A 148 -0.52 -14.88 16.44
N LEU A 149 -0.18 -14.37 15.25
CA LEU A 149 -0.85 -14.70 14.00
C LEU A 149 -0.62 -16.17 13.63
N ILE A 150 0.63 -16.66 13.75
CA ILE A 150 0.97 -18.07 13.53
C ILE A 150 0.16 -18.97 14.48
N GLN A 151 0.09 -18.62 15.77
CA GLN A 151 -0.68 -19.38 16.75
C GLN A 151 -2.19 -19.41 16.43
N GLU A 152 -2.76 -18.31 15.96
CA GLU A 152 -4.17 -18.25 15.54
C GLU A 152 -4.43 -19.20 14.37
N TYR A 153 -3.54 -19.24 13.37
CA TYR A 153 -3.66 -20.18 12.25
C TYR A 153 -3.49 -21.64 12.67
N GLU A 154 -2.50 -21.93 13.52
CA GLU A 154 -2.30 -23.28 14.08
C GLU A 154 -3.58 -23.76 14.81
N ALA A 155 -4.20 -22.89 15.61
CA ALA A 155 -5.44 -23.21 16.32
C ALA A 155 -6.62 -23.45 15.37
N LYS A 156 -6.74 -22.64 14.31
CA LYS A 156 -7.83 -22.77 13.33
C LYS A 156 -7.71 -24.03 12.47
N ILE A 157 -6.48 -24.41 12.10
CA ILE A 157 -6.22 -25.68 11.42
C ILE A 157 -6.59 -26.85 12.33
N ALA A 158 -6.17 -26.81 13.60
CA ALA A 158 -6.52 -27.85 14.57
C ALA A 158 -8.05 -27.95 14.79
N GLU A 159 -8.77 -26.84 14.77
CA GLU A 159 -10.23 -26.82 14.83
C GLU A 159 -10.85 -27.46 13.57
N TYR A 160 -10.35 -27.13 12.38
CA TYR A 160 -10.80 -27.71 11.12
C TYR A 160 -10.58 -29.23 11.08
N GLU A 161 -9.40 -29.69 11.52
CA GLU A 161 -9.08 -31.10 11.69
C GLU A 161 -10.07 -31.80 12.63
N ARG A 162 -10.37 -31.20 13.80
CA ARG A 162 -11.33 -31.76 14.76
C ARG A 162 -12.76 -31.85 14.23
N LEU A 163 -13.22 -30.83 13.51
CA LEU A 163 -14.54 -30.81 12.90
C LEU A 163 -14.66 -31.88 11.81
N ARG A 164 -13.60 -32.12 11.05
CA ARG A 164 -13.58 -33.13 9.99
C ARG A 164 -13.38 -34.56 10.50
N VAL A 165 -12.61 -34.79 11.58
CA VAL A 165 -12.52 -36.11 12.25
C VAL A 165 -13.90 -36.58 12.76
N LYS A 166 -14.79 -35.64 13.13
CA LYS A 166 -16.19 -35.97 13.45
C LYS A 166 -17.03 -36.36 12.22
N ASP A 167 -16.71 -35.83 11.04
CA ASP A 167 -17.38 -36.18 9.78
C ASP A 167 -16.80 -37.46 9.14
N SER A 168 -15.53 -37.80 9.39
CA SER A 168 -14.81 -38.95 8.80
C SER A 168 -15.18 -40.33 9.37
N GLN A 169 -16.29 -40.47 10.11
CA GLN A 169 -16.92 -41.79 10.27
C GLN A 169 -17.62 -42.24 8.98
N ASP A 170 -17.81 -41.34 8.00
CA ASP A 170 -18.37 -41.68 6.71
C ASP A 170 -17.49 -41.09 5.59
N GLN A 171 -16.95 -41.99 4.76
CA GLN A 171 -16.25 -41.76 3.48
C GLN A 171 -14.76 -41.37 3.47
N SER A 172 -14.01 -42.31 2.89
CA SER A 172 -12.63 -42.24 2.41
C SER A 172 -12.50 -41.30 1.21
N VAL A 173 -11.82 -40.17 1.40
CA VAL A 173 -11.20 -39.40 0.32
C VAL A 173 -9.75 -39.15 0.69
N ASP A 174 -8.87 -39.15 -0.31
CA ASP A 174 -7.41 -39.00 -0.25
C ASP A 174 -6.96 -37.64 0.36
N ILE A 175 -7.13 -37.48 1.67
CA ILE A 175 -6.94 -36.23 2.42
C ILE A 175 -5.50 -36.11 2.99
N THR A 176 -4.75 -37.21 3.02
CA THR A 176 -3.40 -37.29 3.60
C THR A 176 -2.36 -36.44 2.87
N GLY A 177 -2.47 -36.29 1.54
CA GLY A 177 -1.57 -35.46 0.74
C GLY A 177 -1.82 -33.95 0.91
N GLU A 178 -3.09 -33.54 0.92
CA GLU A 178 -3.49 -32.13 0.93
C GLU A 178 -3.25 -31.45 2.29
N LEU A 179 -3.53 -32.14 3.41
CA LEU A 179 -3.12 -31.67 4.76
C LEU A 179 -1.60 -31.56 4.89
N GLY A 180 -0.86 -32.45 4.23
CA GLY A 180 0.60 -32.38 4.14
C GLY A 180 1.08 -31.10 3.46
N GLN A 181 0.40 -30.65 2.39
CA GLN A 181 0.73 -29.40 1.70
C GLN A 181 0.42 -28.16 2.52
N VAL A 182 -0.72 -28.11 3.22
CA VAL A 182 -1.05 -27.02 4.15
C VAL A 182 -0.04 -26.91 5.28
N ARG A 183 0.35 -28.06 5.85
CA ARG A 183 1.38 -28.14 6.88
C ARG A 183 2.73 -27.69 6.34
N SER A 184 3.06 -28.06 5.10
CA SER A 184 4.27 -27.63 4.42
C SER A 184 4.27 -26.12 4.14
N GLY A 185 3.15 -25.55 3.68
CA GLY A 185 2.98 -24.12 3.45
C GLY A 185 3.11 -23.31 4.75
N LEU A 186 2.48 -23.76 5.83
CA LEU A 186 2.62 -23.14 7.16
C LEU A 186 4.04 -23.27 7.72
N ASN A 187 4.68 -24.44 7.55
CA ASN A 187 6.07 -24.63 7.96
C ASN A 187 7.02 -23.73 7.15
N THR A 188 6.77 -23.56 5.86
CA THR A 188 7.53 -22.66 4.98
C THR A 188 7.34 -21.21 5.39
N PHE A 189 6.09 -20.78 5.64
CA PHE A 189 5.77 -19.46 6.21
C PHE A 189 6.53 -19.22 7.51
N LYS A 190 6.49 -20.18 8.44
CA LYS A 190 7.18 -20.12 9.73
C LYS A 190 8.70 -20.08 9.58
N GLN A 191 9.28 -20.86 8.67
CA GLN A 191 10.71 -20.88 8.43
C GLN A 191 11.21 -19.60 7.77
N ASN A 192 10.53 -19.11 6.73
CA ASN A 192 10.87 -17.86 6.07
C ASN A 192 10.82 -16.71 7.07
N HIS A 193 9.77 -16.68 7.90
CA HIS A 193 9.64 -15.66 8.91
C HIS A 193 10.71 -15.76 10.01
N MET A 194 11.00 -16.96 10.54
CA MET A 194 12.10 -17.13 11.52
C MET A 194 13.46 -16.71 10.95
N LYS A 195 13.75 -17.02 9.68
CA LYS A 195 15.00 -16.62 9.03
C LYS A 195 15.11 -15.09 8.88
N GLU A 196 14.02 -14.43 8.51
CA GLU A 196 13.99 -12.97 8.43
C GLU A 196 14.19 -12.33 9.81
N LEU A 197 13.58 -12.90 10.85
CA LEU A 197 13.78 -12.48 12.23
C LEU A 197 15.22 -12.67 12.71
N GLU A 198 15.87 -13.78 12.34
CA GLU A 198 17.29 -14.03 12.64
C GLU A 198 18.20 -13.06 11.91
N ARG A 199 17.91 -12.75 10.64
CA ARG A 199 18.64 -11.77 9.84
C ARG A 199 18.57 -10.38 10.47
N VAL A 200 17.37 -9.92 10.80
CA VAL A 200 17.16 -8.61 11.44
C VAL A 200 17.85 -8.55 12.81
N ARG A 201 17.78 -9.62 13.62
CA ARG A 201 18.53 -9.71 14.88
C ARG A 201 20.04 -9.62 14.67
N LYS A 202 20.55 -10.28 13.62
CA LYS A 202 21.97 -10.24 13.28
C LYS A 202 22.39 -8.83 12.85
N GLU A 203 21.65 -8.20 11.95
CA GLU A 203 21.90 -6.81 11.52
C GLU A 203 21.88 -5.82 12.70
N LEU A 204 20.92 -5.95 13.62
CA LEU A 204 20.88 -5.15 14.85
C LEU A 204 22.10 -5.39 15.76
N THR A 205 22.57 -6.63 15.83
CA THR A 205 23.74 -7.00 16.62
C THR A 205 25.00 -6.41 15.98
N ASP A 206 25.12 -6.52 14.67
CA ASP A 206 26.25 -5.99 13.89
C ASP A 206 26.29 -4.45 13.99
N ILE A 207 25.14 -3.77 13.89
CA ILE A 207 25.04 -2.32 14.10
C ILE A 207 25.47 -1.93 15.52
N LYS A 208 25.06 -2.69 16.55
CA LYS A 208 25.48 -2.44 17.93
C LYS A 208 26.98 -2.64 18.13
N VAL A 209 27.55 -3.68 17.52
CA VAL A 209 28.99 -3.94 17.56
C VAL A 209 29.74 -2.79 16.88
N GLN A 210 29.32 -2.38 15.69
CA GLN A 210 29.92 -1.28 14.95
C GLN A 210 29.83 0.05 15.72
N GLN A 211 28.69 0.34 16.36
CA GLN A 211 28.55 1.51 17.22
C GLN A 211 29.46 1.44 18.45
N ASN A 212 29.62 0.28 19.07
CA ASN A 212 30.52 0.10 20.20
C ASN A 212 32.00 0.22 19.79
N GLU A 213 32.37 -0.26 18.61
CA GLU A 213 33.72 -0.11 18.04
C GLU A 213 34.02 1.35 17.70
N GLN A 214 33.08 2.06 17.07
CA GLN A 214 33.18 3.49 16.83
C GLN A 214 33.30 4.28 18.14
N LEU A 215 32.48 3.95 19.14
CA LEU A 215 32.56 4.57 20.46
C LEU A 215 33.89 4.26 21.16
N GLY A 216 34.44 3.05 20.99
CA GLY A 216 35.75 2.66 21.46
C GLY A 216 36.88 3.44 20.80
N SER A 217 36.81 3.65 19.48
CA SER A 217 37.76 4.46 18.71
C SER A 217 37.72 5.93 19.12
N VAL A 218 36.53 6.51 19.24
CA VAL A 218 36.33 7.89 19.72
C VAL A 218 36.85 8.06 21.15
N LYS A 219 36.58 7.11 22.06
CA LYS A 219 37.14 7.13 23.42
C LYS A 219 38.67 7.04 23.42
N LYS A 220 39.27 6.25 22.51
CA LYS A 220 40.72 6.12 22.37
C LYS A 220 41.37 7.40 21.85
N GLU A 221 40.75 8.05 20.87
CA GLU A 221 41.17 9.36 20.37
C GLU A 221 41.03 10.44 21.45
N ILE A 222 39.88 10.52 22.14
CA ILE A 222 39.71 11.44 23.29
C ILE A 222 40.78 11.18 24.36
N ARG A 223 41.08 9.92 24.68
CA ARG A 223 42.13 9.58 25.66
C ARG A 223 43.52 10.00 25.19
N LYS A 224 43.79 9.95 23.88
CA LYS A 224 45.03 10.46 23.27
C LYS A 224 45.15 11.98 23.40
N TYR A 225 44.06 12.72 23.18
CA TYR A 225 44.01 14.18 23.41
C TYR A 225 44.07 14.56 24.89
N VAL A 226 43.46 13.78 25.78
CA VAL A 226 43.55 13.98 27.25
C VAL A 226 44.96 13.69 27.76
N LEU A 227 45.64 12.67 27.22
CA LEU A 227 47.04 12.35 27.55
C LEU A 227 48.04 13.34 26.94
N MET A 228 47.77 13.88 25.75
CA MET A 228 48.56 14.96 25.13
C MET A 228 48.23 16.35 25.71
N GLY A 229 47.14 16.48 26.46
CA GLY A 229 46.52 17.76 26.81
C GLY A 229 46.20 17.93 28.29
N ALA A 230 47.12 17.55 29.18
CA ALA A 230 47.06 17.98 30.59
C ALA A 230 47.54 19.44 30.82
N GLY A 231 47.80 20.21 29.76
CA GLY A 231 48.43 21.54 29.88
C GLY A 231 47.64 22.78 29.43
N VAL A 232 46.53 22.67 28.69
CA VAL A 232 45.98 23.85 27.96
C VAL A 232 44.49 24.14 28.18
N MET A 233 43.73 23.26 28.83
CA MET A 233 42.27 23.42 28.96
C MET A 233 41.79 24.19 30.22
N ALA A 234 42.66 25.00 30.84
CA ALA A 234 42.27 25.93 31.91
C ALA A 234 42.29 27.41 31.48
N SER A 235 42.89 27.75 30.33
CA SER A 235 43.08 29.15 29.90
C SER A 235 42.05 29.63 28.85
N ILE A 236 41.44 28.73 28.08
CA ILE A 236 40.51 29.12 27.00
C ILE A 236 39.15 29.58 27.53
N VAL A 237 38.71 29.07 28.69
CA VAL A 237 37.41 29.44 29.29
C VAL A 237 37.43 30.84 29.92
N LEU A 238 38.59 31.31 30.43
CA LEU A 238 38.72 32.66 30.99
C LEU A 238 38.89 33.75 29.91
N GLY A 239 39.54 33.45 28.78
CA GLY A 239 39.74 34.42 27.69
C GLY A 239 38.47 34.75 26.89
N ALA A 240 37.61 33.76 26.66
CA ALA A 240 36.40 33.93 25.86
C ALA A 240 35.32 34.79 26.55
N VAL A 241 35.27 34.77 27.88
CA VAL A 241 34.31 35.58 28.65
C VAL A 241 34.68 37.08 28.65
N VAL A 242 35.98 37.40 28.62
CA VAL A 242 36.45 38.81 28.60
C VAL A 242 36.34 39.42 27.19
N TYR A 243 36.52 38.64 26.13
CA TYR A 243 36.53 39.17 24.76
C TYR A 243 35.13 39.59 24.26
N VAL A 244 34.08 38.86 24.65
CA VAL A 244 32.71 39.05 24.15
C VAL A 244 32.07 40.37 24.64
N GLN A 245 32.56 41.00 25.71
CA GLN A 245 32.00 42.26 26.21
C GLN A 245 32.52 43.53 25.53
N SER A 246 33.51 43.45 24.62
CA SER A 246 34.30 44.64 24.26
C SER A 246 34.08 45.29 22.90
N LYS A 247 33.32 44.72 21.94
CA LYS A 247 33.14 45.38 20.63
C LYS A 247 31.75 45.22 20.02
N THR A 248 30.83 46.08 20.44
CA THR A 248 29.86 46.70 19.54
C THR A 248 30.56 47.78 18.70
N THR A 249 30.01 48.06 17.51
CA THR A 249 30.23 49.22 16.60
C THR A 249 30.75 48.81 15.20
N THR A 250 29.85 48.89 14.22
CA THR A 250 30.01 48.93 12.75
C THR A 250 30.79 50.19 12.31
N PRO A 251 31.45 50.28 11.12
CA PRO A 251 30.74 50.45 9.84
C PRO A 251 31.43 49.96 8.53
N ASN A 252 30.59 49.78 7.49
CA ASN A 252 30.69 50.05 6.03
C ASN A 252 31.81 49.52 5.08
N ASN A 253 31.32 48.87 4.01
CA ASN A 253 31.64 48.85 2.57
C ASN A 253 33.09 48.96 2.04
N GLU A 254 33.51 48.00 1.18
CA GLU A 254 33.68 48.20 -0.28
C GLU A 254 34.15 46.91 -1.03
N ILE A 255 34.14 46.99 -2.37
CA ILE A 255 33.95 45.98 -3.44
C ILE A 255 35.28 45.40 -4.00
N LEU A 256 35.23 44.21 -4.63
CA LEU A 256 35.84 43.77 -5.94
C LEU A 256 36.08 42.23 -5.93
N ALA A 257 35.38 41.41 -6.74
CA ALA A 257 35.54 41.11 -8.18
C ALA A 257 36.50 39.93 -8.48
N LEU A 258 36.16 39.18 -9.56
CA LEU A 258 36.80 38.02 -10.24
C LEU A 258 36.00 36.70 -10.03
N GLN A 259 35.11 36.23 -10.92
CA GLN A 259 35.20 35.80 -12.35
C GLN A 259 36.16 34.62 -12.65
N SER A 260 35.57 33.48 -13.05
CA SER A 260 35.97 32.52 -14.11
C SER A 260 35.11 31.25 -13.95
N SER A 261 34.09 30.96 -14.77
CA SER A 261 34.04 30.51 -16.18
C SER A 261 34.22 28.99 -16.37
N ASP A 262 33.31 28.46 -17.20
CA ASP A 262 33.30 27.21 -17.99
C ASP A 262 33.11 25.87 -17.22
N GLY A 263 32.15 24.99 -17.53
CA GLY A 263 31.33 24.80 -18.73
C GLY A 263 31.79 23.53 -19.46
N PHE A 264 31.04 22.42 -19.38
CA PHE A 264 31.06 21.37 -20.39
C PHE A 264 29.72 20.61 -20.43
N SER A 265 29.12 20.64 -21.61
CA SER A 265 27.94 19.93 -22.07
C SER A 265 28.32 18.62 -22.74
N GLU A 266 27.45 17.61 -22.69
CA GLU A 266 27.31 16.63 -23.77
C GLU A 266 25.83 16.42 -24.09
N GLN A 267 25.51 16.71 -25.35
CA GLN A 267 24.28 16.32 -26.05
C GLN A 267 24.59 15.07 -26.88
N GLU A 268 23.72 14.07 -26.81
CA GLU A 268 23.46 13.20 -27.96
C GLU A 268 21.99 13.33 -28.35
N ASN A 269 21.79 13.52 -29.66
CA ASN A 269 20.53 13.72 -30.33
C ASN A 269 20.38 12.55 -31.30
N ASP A 270 19.29 11.79 -31.25
CA ASP A 270 18.81 11.11 -32.45
C ASP A 270 17.28 11.22 -32.57
N LEU A 271 16.89 11.52 -33.79
CA LEU A 271 15.62 12.06 -34.24
C LEU A 271 14.58 10.94 -34.40
N SER A 272 13.40 11.14 -33.83
CA SER A 272 12.16 10.71 -34.49
C SER A 272 11.04 11.70 -34.22
N ALA A 273 10.78 12.51 -35.25
CA ALA A 273 9.56 13.27 -35.57
C ALA A 273 8.79 13.92 -34.41
N HIS A 274 8.93 15.25 -34.32
CA HIS A 274 7.96 16.18 -33.70
C HIS A 274 6.56 16.01 -34.35
N ARG A 275 5.79 15.02 -33.88
CA ARG A 275 4.34 15.17 -33.75
C ARG A 275 4.10 15.97 -32.47
N PRO A 276 3.16 16.93 -32.43
CA PRO A 276 2.74 17.52 -31.16
C PRO A 276 2.41 16.36 -30.22
N ALA A 277 2.94 16.38 -29.00
CA ALA A 277 2.73 15.31 -28.03
C ALA A 277 1.22 15.04 -27.95
N GLN A 278 0.80 13.89 -28.48
CA GLN A 278 -0.61 13.51 -28.44
C GLN A 278 -0.96 13.41 -26.96
N ASN A 279 -1.83 14.29 -26.46
CA ASN A 279 -2.30 14.26 -25.08
C ASN A 279 -3.27 13.08 -24.82
N TYR A 280 -3.22 12.06 -25.68
CA TYR A 280 -3.97 10.83 -25.61
C TYR A 280 -3.07 9.63 -25.96
N ILE A 281 -3.44 8.48 -25.42
CA ILE A 281 -2.85 7.19 -25.78
C ILE A 281 -3.82 6.41 -26.66
N GLU A 282 -3.28 5.55 -27.52
CA GLU A 282 -4.10 4.62 -28.29
C GLU A 282 -4.66 3.53 -27.36
N ALA A 283 -5.86 3.04 -27.66
CA ALA A 283 -6.54 1.99 -26.88
C ALA A 283 -5.67 0.74 -26.68
N SER A 284 -4.88 0.38 -27.69
CA SER A 284 -3.91 -0.72 -27.66
C SER A 284 -2.78 -0.55 -26.62
N GLN A 285 -2.50 0.68 -26.19
CA GLN A 285 -1.46 0.99 -25.20
C GLN A 285 -2.00 0.99 -23.76
N SER A 286 -3.32 0.93 -23.58
CA SER A 286 -3.97 1.16 -22.27
C SER A 286 -3.46 0.25 -21.15
N SER A 287 -3.09 -1.00 -21.45
CA SER A 287 -2.54 -1.92 -20.43
C SER A 287 -1.27 -1.42 -19.74
N GLN A 288 -0.47 -0.58 -20.42
CA GLN A 288 0.77 -0.04 -19.84
C GLN A 288 0.52 1.12 -18.86
N TYR A 289 -0.67 1.71 -18.92
CA TYR A 289 -1.05 2.90 -18.15
C TYR A 289 -2.20 2.62 -17.17
N VAL A 290 -2.41 1.35 -16.81
CA VAL A 290 -3.37 0.96 -15.77
C VAL A 290 -2.98 1.62 -14.46
N GLY A 291 -3.94 2.30 -13.82
CA GLY A 291 -3.70 3.10 -12.63
C GLY A 291 -3.42 4.59 -12.91
N GLU A 292 -3.38 5.01 -14.18
CA GLU A 292 -3.18 6.41 -14.55
C GLU A 292 -4.45 7.04 -15.14
N HIS A 293 -4.56 8.36 -14.96
CA HIS A 293 -5.55 9.16 -15.68
C HIS A 293 -4.99 9.54 -17.05
N LYS A 294 -5.63 9.08 -18.12
CA LYS A 294 -5.25 9.38 -19.51
C LYS A 294 -6.49 9.68 -20.35
N VAL A 295 -6.27 10.26 -21.51
CA VAL A 295 -7.22 10.20 -22.63
C VAL A 295 -6.87 8.95 -23.45
N VAL A 296 -7.84 8.08 -23.67
CA VAL A 296 -7.70 6.86 -24.46
C VAL A 296 -8.55 6.98 -25.70
N CYS A 297 -7.95 6.90 -26.88
CA CYS A 297 -8.64 6.95 -28.16
C CYS A 297 -8.59 5.59 -28.86
N GLY A 298 -9.67 5.19 -29.50
CA GLY A 298 -9.72 3.97 -30.32
C GLY A 298 -11.02 3.86 -31.09
N GLN A 299 -11.07 2.92 -32.03
CA GLN A 299 -12.30 2.68 -32.81
C GLN A 299 -13.29 1.87 -31.98
N VAL A 300 -14.55 2.29 -31.88
CA VAL A 300 -15.56 1.49 -31.17
C VAL A 300 -15.98 0.32 -32.06
N ALA A 301 -15.48 -0.87 -31.76
CA ALA A 301 -15.77 -2.08 -32.51
C ALA A 301 -17.07 -2.78 -32.08
N GLN A 302 -17.57 -2.50 -30.88
CA GLN A 302 -18.85 -3.07 -30.41
C GLN A 302 -19.49 -2.25 -29.28
N TYR A 303 -20.77 -1.95 -29.43
CA TYR A 303 -21.68 -1.46 -28.38
C TYR A 303 -22.49 -2.66 -27.84
N LYS A 304 -22.35 -2.99 -26.56
CA LYS A 304 -23.01 -4.17 -25.96
C LYS A 304 -23.72 -3.84 -24.65
N LYS A 305 -25.05 -3.92 -24.66
CA LYS A 305 -25.86 -3.90 -23.42
C LYS A 305 -25.65 -5.17 -22.60
N PHE A 306 -25.58 -5.01 -21.28
CA PHE A 306 -25.62 -6.09 -20.29
C PHE A 306 -26.56 -5.71 -19.14
N SER A 307 -26.78 -6.62 -18.19
CA SER A 307 -27.82 -6.45 -17.15
C SER A 307 -27.66 -5.21 -16.27
N LYS A 308 -26.46 -4.64 -16.14
CA LYS A 308 -26.19 -3.48 -15.29
C LYS A 308 -25.69 -2.24 -16.07
N GLY A 309 -25.54 -2.31 -17.39
CA GLY A 309 -24.94 -1.21 -18.15
C GLY A 309 -24.66 -1.54 -19.61
N VAL A 310 -23.68 -0.83 -20.16
CA VAL A 310 -23.20 -0.92 -21.54
C VAL A 310 -21.68 -1.03 -21.57
N TYR A 311 -21.17 -1.89 -22.46
CA TYR A 311 -19.77 -1.92 -22.86
C TYR A 311 -19.60 -1.26 -24.22
N LEU A 312 -18.60 -0.39 -24.35
CA LEU A 312 -18.04 0.00 -25.65
C LEU A 312 -16.65 -0.65 -25.76
N ASN A 313 -16.53 -1.62 -26.64
CA ASN A 313 -15.31 -2.38 -26.86
C ASN A 313 -14.51 -1.71 -27.98
N PHE A 314 -13.27 -1.32 -27.68
CA PHE A 314 -12.41 -0.60 -28.62
C PHE A 314 -11.54 -1.58 -29.42
N ASP A 315 -11.30 -1.21 -30.67
CA ASP A 315 -10.56 -1.85 -31.78
C ASP A 315 -11.00 -3.27 -32.17
N ARG A 316 -11.49 -4.06 -31.21
CA ARG A 316 -11.96 -5.44 -31.39
C ARG A 316 -13.20 -5.70 -30.54
N PRO A 317 -14.18 -6.47 -31.02
CA PRO A 317 -15.32 -6.87 -30.21
C PRO A 317 -14.90 -7.89 -29.12
N TYR A 318 -15.84 -8.19 -28.22
CA TYR A 318 -15.70 -9.35 -27.31
C TYR A 318 -15.40 -10.64 -28.14
N PRO A 319 -14.50 -11.53 -27.68
CA PRO A 319 -13.91 -11.59 -26.34
C PRO A 319 -12.68 -10.74 -26.11
N ASN A 320 -12.02 -10.18 -27.13
CA ASN A 320 -10.66 -9.63 -26.97
C ASN A 320 -10.55 -8.17 -27.41
N PRO A 321 -11.34 -7.25 -26.80
CA PRO A 321 -11.12 -5.82 -27.01
C PRO A 321 -9.74 -5.41 -26.51
N THR A 322 -9.14 -4.41 -27.15
CA THR A 322 -7.90 -3.78 -26.66
C THR A 322 -8.16 -2.96 -25.41
N PHE A 323 -9.33 -2.32 -25.33
CA PHE A 323 -9.78 -1.50 -24.23
C PHE A 323 -11.31 -1.49 -24.15
N THR A 324 -11.88 -1.35 -22.96
CA THR A 324 -13.34 -1.38 -22.76
C THR A 324 -13.82 -0.17 -21.97
N VAL A 325 -14.78 0.59 -22.52
CA VAL A 325 -15.51 1.59 -21.74
C VAL A 325 -16.74 0.96 -21.12
N VAL A 326 -16.93 1.18 -19.82
CA VAL A 326 -18.08 0.68 -19.06
C VAL A 326 -18.97 1.85 -18.65
N ILE A 327 -20.24 1.80 -19.04
CA ILE A 327 -21.23 2.81 -18.66
C ILE A 327 -22.33 2.10 -17.88
N TRP A 328 -22.46 2.41 -16.59
CA TRP A 328 -23.47 1.81 -15.72
C TRP A 328 -24.87 2.38 -15.98
N ASN A 329 -25.92 1.61 -15.66
CA ASN A 329 -27.32 2.02 -15.89
C ASN A 329 -27.74 3.32 -15.18
N ASN A 330 -27.08 3.68 -14.07
CA ASN A 330 -27.33 4.97 -13.40
C ASN A 330 -26.80 6.17 -14.20
N ASN A 331 -26.05 5.94 -15.28
CA ASN A 331 -25.59 6.93 -16.26
C ASN A 331 -26.17 6.62 -17.65
N SER A 332 -27.44 6.18 -17.70
CA SER A 332 -28.09 5.75 -18.95
C SER A 332 -28.08 6.82 -20.03
N ASP A 333 -28.16 8.10 -19.67
CA ASP A 333 -28.13 9.24 -20.60
C ASP A 333 -26.85 9.24 -21.44
N VAL A 334 -25.70 8.94 -20.84
CA VAL A 334 -24.42 8.82 -21.58
C VAL A 334 -24.50 7.67 -22.58
N SER A 335 -24.96 6.49 -22.14
CA SER A 335 -25.06 5.33 -23.02
C SER A 335 -26.05 5.52 -24.17
N GLN A 336 -27.14 6.27 -23.94
CA GLN A 336 -28.14 6.58 -24.97
C GLN A 336 -27.55 7.44 -26.09
N GLN A 337 -26.73 8.44 -25.74
CA GLN A 337 -26.07 9.28 -26.74
C GLN A 337 -25.00 8.52 -27.54
N LEU A 338 -24.44 7.45 -26.97
CA LEU A 338 -23.40 6.63 -27.60
C LEU A 338 -23.92 5.39 -28.33
N GLN A 339 -25.24 5.23 -28.54
CA GLN A 339 -25.81 4.00 -29.14
C GLN A 339 -25.33 3.70 -30.56
N ASN A 340 -24.95 4.72 -31.33
CA ASN A 340 -24.61 4.60 -32.76
C ASN A 340 -23.14 4.95 -33.05
N VAL A 341 -22.25 4.79 -32.06
CA VAL A 341 -20.83 5.15 -32.21
C VAL A 341 -19.96 4.01 -32.75
N GLU A 342 -20.54 2.83 -33.00
CA GLU A 342 -19.81 1.72 -33.62
C GLU A 342 -19.16 2.16 -34.95
N ASN A 343 -17.94 1.70 -35.19
CA ASN A 343 -17.03 2.07 -36.29
C ASN A 343 -16.46 3.50 -36.25
N ASN A 344 -16.87 4.35 -35.32
CA ASN A 344 -16.26 5.66 -35.11
C ASN A 344 -15.09 5.59 -34.12
N THR A 345 -14.13 6.50 -34.27
CA THR A 345 -13.11 6.73 -33.25
C THR A 345 -13.71 7.54 -32.10
N LEU A 346 -13.55 7.04 -30.88
CA LEU A 346 -14.00 7.70 -29.66
C LEU A 346 -12.79 7.91 -28.75
N CYS A 347 -12.69 9.09 -28.16
CA CYS A 347 -11.68 9.41 -27.15
C CYS A 347 -12.38 9.57 -25.79
N VAL A 348 -11.88 8.86 -24.79
CA VAL A 348 -12.43 8.89 -23.43
C VAL A 348 -11.35 9.26 -22.42
N LYS A 349 -11.68 10.16 -21.50
CA LYS A 349 -10.76 10.61 -20.44
C LYS A 349 -11.19 10.08 -19.07
N GLY A 350 -10.23 9.58 -18.33
CA GLY A 350 -10.46 9.04 -17.00
C GLY A 350 -9.35 8.12 -16.54
N MET A 351 -9.60 7.45 -15.42
CA MET A 351 -8.72 6.43 -14.87
C MET A 351 -8.79 5.16 -15.72
N ILE A 352 -7.64 4.65 -16.15
CA ILE A 352 -7.54 3.32 -16.75
C ILE A 352 -7.51 2.30 -15.61
N GLU A 353 -8.54 1.46 -15.53
CA GLU A 353 -8.65 0.35 -14.59
C GLU A 353 -8.39 -0.98 -15.29
N GLU A 354 -8.28 -2.06 -14.54
CA GLU A 354 -8.17 -3.41 -15.10
C GLU A 354 -9.26 -4.32 -14.51
N TYR A 355 -9.98 -5.02 -15.38
CA TYR A 355 -10.95 -6.05 -14.99
C TYR A 355 -10.63 -7.37 -15.69
N LYS A 356 -10.31 -8.40 -14.90
CA LYS A 356 -9.91 -9.74 -15.41
C LYS A 356 -8.77 -9.67 -16.45
N GLY A 357 -7.76 -8.84 -16.18
CA GLY A 357 -6.59 -8.68 -17.06
C GLY A 357 -6.85 -7.85 -18.32
N LYS A 358 -7.98 -7.14 -18.40
CA LYS A 358 -8.34 -6.29 -19.55
C LYS A 358 -8.46 -4.84 -19.10
N PRO A 359 -7.79 -3.90 -19.79
CA PRO A 359 -7.87 -2.50 -19.43
C PRO A 359 -9.27 -1.97 -19.77
N GLN A 360 -9.82 -1.19 -18.87
CA GLN A 360 -11.14 -0.59 -18.99
C GLN A 360 -11.18 0.80 -18.40
N MET A 361 -12.25 1.54 -18.65
CA MET A 361 -12.53 2.82 -17.99
C MET A 361 -14.03 2.95 -17.73
N ILE A 362 -14.38 3.36 -16.51
CA ILE A 362 -15.75 3.65 -16.15
C ILE A 362 -16.06 5.09 -16.55
N VAL A 363 -17.06 5.27 -17.39
CA VAL A 363 -17.55 6.59 -17.81
C VAL A 363 -18.89 6.87 -17.13
N GLY A 364 -18.95 7.98 -16.40
CA GLY A 364 -20.13 8.43 -15.68
C GLY A 364 -20.74 9.73 -16.20
N SER A 365 -20.03 10.48 -17.05
CA SER A 365 -20.48 11.75 -17.59
C SER A 365 -20.04 11.94 -19.04
N LEU A 366 -20.83 12.67 -19.84
CA LEU A 366 -20.47 13.08 -21.20
C LEU A 366 -19.23 13.97 -21.23
N GLU A 367 -18.90 14.66 -20.14
CA GLU A 367 -17.66 15.45 -20.04
C GLU A 367 -16.41 14.59 -20.21
N GLN A 368 -16.51 13.27 -19.96
CA GLN A 368 -15.42 12.33 -20.14
C GLN A 368 -15.23 11.89 -21.60
N ILE A 369 -16.14 12.26 -22.51
CA ILE A 369 -16.04 12.00 -23.94
C ILE A 369 -15.48 13.24 -24.62
N ILE A 370 -14.51 13.07 -25.53
CA ILE A 370 -13.84 14.16 -26.27
C ILE A 370 -14.23 14.13 -27.73
#